data_AF-A0A963RRX2-F1
#
_entry.id   AF-A0A963RRX2-F1
#
_cell.length_a   1.000
_cell.length_b   1.000
_cell.length_c   1.000
_cell.angle_alpha   90.00
_cell.angle_beta   90.00
_cell.angle_gamma   90.00
#
_symmetry.space_group_name_H-M   'P 1'
#
loop_
_entity.id
_entity.type
_entity.pdbx_description
1 polymer ?
#
loop_
_entity_poly.entity_id
_entity_poly.type
_entity_poly.pdbx_seq_one_letter_code
_entity_poly.pdbx_strand_id
1 'polypeptide(L)'
;MTIETQDDVAALKCIGRIVSLVLQQMLDAARPGMTTRDLDALGGQWLAQHGARSAPQLTYDFPGATCISINEEAAHGVPGDRVIRPGDVVNVDVS
;
A
#
# COMPACT_ATOMS: atom_id res chain seq x y z
N MET A 1 2.46 16.84 -8.28
CA MET A 1 3.92 16.91 -8.14
C MET A 1 4.50 17.42 -9.44
N THR A 2 5.31 18.48 -9.40
CA THR A 2 6.14 18.94 -10.52
C THR A 2 7.57 18.50 -10.27
N ILE A 3 8.32 18.18 -11.33
CA ILE A 3 9.74 17.80 -11.28
C ILE A 3 10.51 18.94 -11.91
N GLU A 4 11.30 19.66 -11.12
CA GLU A 4 11.98 20.88 -11.57
C GLU A 4 13.50 20.74 -11.49
N THR A 5 13.98 19.84 -10.63
CA THR A 5 15.41 19.65 -10.36
C THR A 5 15.83 18.18 -10.49
N GLN A 6 17.14 17.94 -10.59
CA GLN A 6 17.68 16.57 -10.54
C GLN A 6 17.50 15.93 -9.16
N ASP A 7 17.44 16.74 -8.10
CA ASP A 7 17.18 16.26 -6.75
C ASP A 7 15.75 15.72 -6.63
N ASP A 8 14.76 16.36 -7.28
CA ASP A 8 13.38 15.84 -7.36
C ASP A 8 13.35 14.46 -8.04
N VAL A 9 14.10 14.31 -9.15
CA VAL A 9 14.21 13.03 -9.86
C VAL A 9 14.87 11.97 -8.98
N ALA A 10 15.94 12.33 -8.25
CA ALA A 10 16.64 11.41 -7.36
C ALA A 10 15.74 10.98 -6.19
N ALA A 11 15.00 11.91 -5.60
CA ALA A 11 14.04 11.64 -4.54
C ALA A 11 12.91 10.73 -5.02
N LEU A 12 12.32 11.01 -6.19
CA LEU A 12 11.29 10.16 -6.81
C LEU A 12 11.77 8.74 -7.08
N LYS A 13 12.99 8.58 -7.60
CA LYS A 13 13.62 7.26 -7.79
C LYS A 13 13.89 6.56 -6.47
N CYS A 14 14.16 7.29 -5.40
CA CYS A 14 14.34 6.73 -4.06
C CYS A 14 13.02 6.18 -3.52
N ILE A 15 11.98 7.02 -3.42
CA ILE A 15 10.69 6.61 -2.87
C ILE A 15 10.00 5.57 -3.76
N GLY A 16 10.09 5.67 -5.08
CA GLY A 16 9.51 4.69 -6.01
C GLY A 16 10.10 3.28 -5.82
N ARG A 17 11.39 3.17 -5.48
CA ARG A 17 12.01 1.87 -5.13
C ARG A 17 11.46 1.31 -3.82
N ILE A 18 11.25 2.17 -2.81
CA ILE A 18 10.68 1.76 -1.52
C ILE A 18 9.23 1.30 -1.71
N VAL A 19 8.40 2.08 -2.40
CA VAL A 19 7.01 1.72 -2.70
C VAL A 19 6.93 0.41 -3.47
N SER A 20 7.76 0.23 -4.49
CA SER A 20 7.81 -1.03 -5.25
C SER A 20 8.24 -2.22 -4.38
N LEU A 21 9.20 -2.03 -3.46
CA LEU A 21 9.63 -3.08 -2.55
C LEU A 21 8.51 -3.48 -1.59
N VAL A 22 7.86 -2.50 -0.96
CA VAL A 22 6.75 -2.74 -0.01
C VAL A 22 5.58 -3.41 -0.71
N LEU A 23 5.22 -2.96 -1.92
CA LEU A 23 4.18 -3.61 -2.72
C LEU A 23 4.47 -5.10 -2.92
N GLN A 24 5.70 -5.45 -3.32
CA GLN A 24 6.07 -6.85 -3.51
C GLN A 24 6.00 -7.65 -2.20
N GLN A 25 6.48 -7.09 -1.09
CA GLN A 25 6.38 -7.75 0.22
C GLN A 25 4.92 -7.99 0.65
N MET A 26 4.02 -7.04 0.36
CA MET A 26 2.59 -7.19 0.62
C MET A 26 1.98 -8.28 -0.25
N LEU A 27 2.31 -8.34 -1.54
CA LEU A 27 1.84 -9.39 -2.43
C LEU A 27 2.33 -10.78 -1.98
N ASP A 28 3.59 -10.90 -1.55
CA ASP A 28 4.17 -12.15 -1.05
C ASP A 28 3.53 -12.60 0.28
N ALA A 29 3.14 -11.66 1.14
CA ALA A 29 2.54 -11.97 2.43
C ALA A 29 1.04 -12.27 2.36
N ALA A 30 0.34 -11.74 1.35
CA ALA A 30 -1.08 -11.90 1.16
C ALA A 30 -1.46 -13.38 1.02
N ARG A 31 -2.35 -13.86 1.89
CA ARG A 31 -2.81 -15.25 1.89
C ARG A 31 -4.24 -15.36 2.40
N PRO A 32 -4.98 -16.41 1.99
CA PRO A 32 -6.30 -16.68 2.52
C PRO A 32 -6.32 -16.72 4.06
N GLY A 33 -7.37 -16.17 4.65
CA GLY A 33 -7.55 -16.09 6.10
C GLY A 33 -7.04 -14.79 6.75
N MET A 34 -6.25 -13.97 6.05
CA MET A 34 -5.90 -12.63 6.52
C MET A 34 -7.05 -11.65 6.30
N THR A 35 -7.21 -10.68 7.20
CA THR A 35 -8.06 -9.51 6.93
C THR A 35 -7.32 -8.49 6.06
N THR A 36 -8.04 -7.62 5.35
CA THR A 36 -7.41 -6.49 4.65
C THR A 36 -6.70 -5.55 5.64
N ARG A 37 -7.19 -5.43 6.88
CA ARG A 37 -6.51 -4.72 7.97
C ARG A 37 -5.14 -5.34 8.32
N ASP A 38 -5.05 -6.66 8.39
CA ASP A 38 -3.78 -7.35 8.68
C ASP A 38 -2.73 -7.06 7.59
N LEU A 39 -3.16 -7.09 6.33
CA LEU A 39 -2.29 -6.79 5.20
C LEU A 39 -1.85 -5.32 5.18
N ASP A 40 -2.78 -4.39 5.45
CA ASP A 40 -2.49 -2.96 5.57
C ASP A 40 -1.50 -2.65 6.69
N ALA A 41 -1.64 -3.31 7.84
CA ALA A 41 -0.73 -3.13 8.98
C ALA A 41 0.71 -3.51 8.61
N LEU A 42 0.90 -4.58 7.83
CA LEU A 42 2.22 -4.96 7.31
C LEU A 42 2.76 -3.91 6.33
N GLY A 43 1.93 -3.43 5.41
CA GLY A 43 2.29 -2.37 4.46
C GLY A 43 2.77 -1.10 5.16
N GLY A 44 2.00 -0.61 6.14
CA GLY A 44 2.37 0.54 6.96
C GLY A 44 3.66 0.32 7.74
N GLN A 45 3.85 -0.88 8.32
CA GLN A 45 5.06 -1.22 9.05
C GLN A 45 6.30 -1.21 8.14
N TRP A 46 6.22 -1.80 6.95
CA TRP A 46 7.36 -1.85 6.01
C TRP A 46 7.68 -0.49 5.40
N LEU A 47 6.68 0.34 5.10
CA LEU A 47 6.92 1.75 4.74
C LEU A 47 7.72 2.45 5.84
N ALA A 48 7.27 2.33 7.10
CA ALA A 48 7.93 2.97 8.23
C ALA A 48 9.37 2.46 8.46
N GLN A 49 9.64 1.16 8.24
CA GLN A 49 10.99 0.59 8.32
C GLN A 49 11.97 1.23 7.33
N HIS A 50 11.47 1.68 6.17
CA HIS A 50 12.26 2.39 5.17
C HIS A 50 12.25 3.93 5.36
N GLY A 51 11.67 4.42 6.45
CA GLY A 51 11.50 5.85 6.70
C GLY A 51 10.46 6.54 5.79
N ALA A 52 9.67 5.75 5.05
CA ALA A 52 8.57 6.23 4.24
C ALA A 52 7.30 6.43 5.08
N ARG A 53 6.40 7.28 4.59
CA ARG A 53 5.11 7.59 5.23
C ARG A 53 4.02 7.40 4.17
N SER A 54 2.92 6.77 4.56
CA SER A 54 1.76 6.53 3.69
C SER A 54 1.19 7.84 3.13
N ALA A 55 1.12 7.98 1.82
CA ALA A 55 0.47 9.13 1.20
C ALA A 55 -1.04 9.21 1.52
N PRO A 56 -1.83 8.10 1.51
CA PRO A 56 -3.23 8.11 1.91
C PRO A 56 -3.49 8.72 3.30
N GLN A 57 -2.72 8.29 4.30
CA GLN A 57 -2.85 8.79 5.67
C GLN A 57 -2.48 10.28 5.78
N LEU A 58 -1.43 10.69 5.07
CA LEU A 58 -0.93 12.06 5.16
C LEU A 58 -1.79 13.08 4.44
N THR A 59 -2.41 12.68 3.33
CA THR A 59 -2.98 13.64 2.37
C THR A 59 -4.49 13.69 2.42
N TYR A 60 -5.15 12.57 2.76
CA TYR A 60 -6.59 12.42 2.56
C TYR A 60 -7.35 12.02 3.82
N ASP A 61 -6.71 12.03 4.99
CA ASP A 61 -7.27 11.49 6.24
C ASP A 61 -7.84 10.07 6.05
N PHE A 62 -7.18 9.29 5.18
CA PHE A 62 -7.62 7.94 4.83
C PHE A 62 -7.37 6.99 6.01
N PRO A 63 -8.32 6.11 6.36
CA PRO A 63 -8.25 5.29 7.56
C PRO A 63 -7.22 4.14 7.51
N GLY A 64 -6.62 3.86 6.35
CA GLY A 64 -5.59 2.83 6.16
C GLY A 64 -4.26 3.41 5.67
N ALA A 65 -3.18 2.63 5.73
CA ALA A 65 -1.89 3.01 5.15
C ALA A 65 -1.83 2.80 3.63
N THR A 66 -2.62 1.85 3.14
CA THR A 66 -2.68 1.36 1.75
C THR A 66 -4.14 1.13 1.37
N CYS A 67 -4.43 1.01 0.07
CA CYS A 67 -5.76 0.60 -0.38
C CYS A 67 -5.73 -0.87 -0.77
N ILE A 68 -6.73 -1.63 -0.33
CA ILE A 68 -6.85 -3.06 -0.64
C ILE A 68 -8.26 -3.31 -1.14
N SER A 69 -8.38 -3.63 -2.42
CA SER A 69 -9.67 -3.75 -3.10
C SER A 69 -9.89 -5.20 -3.54
N ILE A 70 -10.98 -5.83 -3.09
CA ILE A 70 -11.28 -7.23 -3.39
C ILE A 70 -12.46 -7.33 -4.38
N ASN A 71 -12.26 -8.13 -5.42
CA ASN A 71 -13.27 -8.52 -6.42
C ASN A 71 -13.94 -7.31 -7.12
N GLU A 72 -15.16 -6.96 -6.72
CA GLU A 72 -15.97 -5.88 -7.30
C GLU A 72 -15.50 -4.47 -6.92
N GLU A 73 -14.65 -4.34 -5.91
CA GLU A 73 -14.13 -3.07 -5.44
C GLU A 73 -13.16 -2.48 -6.49
N ALA A 74 -13.57 -1.38 -7.12
CA ALA A 74 -12.84 -0.81 -8.25
C ALA A 74 -11.48 -0.19 -7.86
N ALA A 75 -11.45 0.54 -6.73
CA ALA A 75 -10.27 1.20 -6.17
C ALA A 75 -10.57 1.66 -4.75
N HIS A 76 -9.53 2.11 -4.02
CA HIS A 76 -9.64 2.73 -2.70
C HIS A 76 -10.38 1.89 -1.64
N GLY A 77 -10.31 0.56 -1.74
CA GLY A 77 -10.84 -0.33 -0.71
C GLY A 77 -10.21 -0.01 0.64
N VAL A 78 -11.05 0.35 1.61
CA VAL A 78 -10.63 0.70 2.97
C VAL A 78 -10.26 -0.57 3.73
N PRO A 79 -9.04 -0.68 4.27
CA PRO A 79 -8.65 -1.83 5.08
C PRO A 79 -9.54 -2.00 6.31
N GLY A 80 -10.02 -3.22 6.52
CA GLY A 80 -10.99 -3.54 7.56
C GLY A 80 -11.06 -5.03 7.83
N ASP A 81 -12.20 -5.49 8.34
CA ASP A 81 -12.36 -6.87 8.81
C ASP A 81 -12.67 -7.87 7.68
N ARG A 82 -12.67 -7.42 6.41
CA ARG A 82 -12.90 -8.28 5.24
C ARG A 82 -11.75 -9.28 5.12
N VAL A 83 -12.07 -10.57 5.20
CA VAL A 83 -11.10 -11.68 5.10
C VAL A 83 -10.88 -12.07 3.64
N ILE A 84 -9.62 -12.17 3.23
CA ILE A 84 -9.21 -12.70 1.92
C ILE A 84 -9.52 -14.19 1.87
N ARG A 85 -10.23 -14.63 0.84
CA ARG A 85 -10.66 -16.03 0.64
C ARG A 85 -9.96 -16.67 -0.55
N PRO A 86 -9.85 -18.01 -0.60
CA PRO A 86 -9.38 -18.70 -1.80
C PRO A 86 -10.27 -18.33 -3.00
N GLY A 87 -9.63 -17.90 -4.10
CA GLY A 87 -10.32 -17.48 -5.32
C GLY A 87 -10.64 -15.99 -5.43
N ASP A 88 -10.43 -15.21 -4.36
CA ASP A 88 -10.54 -13.75 -4.44
C ASP A 88 -9.45 -13.16 -5.34
N VAL A 89 -9.82 -12.13 -6.10
CA VAL A 89 -8.89 -11.26 -6.81
C VAL A 89 -8.67 -10.03 -5.95
N VAL A 90 -7.42 -9.79 -5.57
CA VAL A 90 -7.06 -8.72 -4.63
C VAL A 90 -6.15 -7.72 -5.34
N ASN A 91 -6.56 -6.46 -5.36
CA ASN A 91 -5.72 -5.33 -5.72
C ASN A 91 -5.09 -4.73 -4.45
N VAL A 92 -3.79 -4.43 -4.51
CA VAL A 92 -3.04 -3.73 -3.46
C VAL A 92 -2.43 -2.48 -4.07
N ASP A 93 -2.69 -1.34 -3.46
CA ASP A 93 -2.19 -0.02 -3.87
C ASP A 93 -1.40 0.63 -2.73
N VAL A 94 -0.15 1.01 -3.03
CA VAL A 94 0.84 1.52 -2.08
C VAL A 94 1.38 2.84 -2.61
N SER A 95 1.35 3.89 -1.79
CA SER A 95 1.85 5.23 -2.14
C SER A 95 2.42 6.00 -0.94
#